data_AF-A0AAN7FV44-F1
#
_entry.id   AF-A0AAN7FV44-F1
#
_cell.length_a   1.000
_cell.length_b   1.000
_cell.length_c   1.000
_cell.angle_alpha   90.00
_cell.angle_beta   90.00
_cell.angle_gamma   90.00
#
_symmetry.space_group_name_H-M   'P 1'
#
loop_
_entity.id
_entity.type
_entity.pdbx_description
1 polymer ?
#
loop_
_entity_poly.entity_id
_entity_poly.type
_entity_poly.pdbx_seq_one_letter_code
_entity_poly.pdbx_strand_id
1 'polypeptide(L)'
;MEVDGSKGNMADSPTNSQQTVSDDDEIDYSVKPEFYDPKLDDKDELWVQKRRKGHTSDAVLSCPACFTTLCLECQRHEKYVTQYRAIFVMNCKIDSDQVLKQNGLKPIKGKSRREASSVGGETLKKVSCSACSTDVGVVDEDEVYHFFNALPNL
;
A
#
# COMPACT_ATOMS: atom_id res chain seq x y z
N MET A 1 -25.54 70.50 -5.94
CA MET A 1 -25.50 69.20 -5.25
C MET A 1 -24.30 68.49 -5.87
N GLU A 2 -23.08 68.82 -5.43
CA GLU A 2 -22.42 68.21 -4.26
C GLU A 2 -22.26 66.69 -4.46
N VAL A 3 -21.11 66.04 -4.28
CA VAL A 3 -19.80 66.38 -3.71
C VAL A 3 -18.86 65.22 -4.09
N ASP A 4 -17.60 65.57 -4.38
CA ASP A 4 -16.34 64.94 -3.97
C ASP A 4 -16.04 63.43 -4.15
N GLY A 5 -14.77 63.14 -4.37
CA GLY A 5 -14.25 61.77 -4.41
C GLY A 5 -12.87 61.66 -5.05
N SER A 6 -11.91 62.41 -4.54
CA SER A 6 -10.47 62.36 -4.85
C SER A 6 -9.94 60.93 -5.11
N LYS A 7 -9.31 60.69 -6.27
CA LYS A 7 -8.46 59.50 -6.50
C LYS A 7 -7.00 59.93 -6.55
N GLY A 8 -6.31 59.62 -5.45
CA GLY A 8 -4.89 59.86 -5.26
C GLY A 8 -4.01 58.97 -6.15
N ASN A 9 -3.01 59.65 -6.71
CA ASN A 9 -1.61 59.28 -6.91
C ASN A 9 -1.23 57.88 -7.40
N MET A 10 -0.65 57.93 -8.60
CA MET A 10 0.32 57.02 -9.19
C MET A 10 1.32 56.47 -8.16
N ALA A 11 1.51 55.16 -8.19
CA ALA A 11 2.79 54.55 -7.88
C ALA A 11 3.19 53.71 -9.11
N ASP A 12 4.19 54.21 -9.82
CA ASP A 12 4.93 53.48 -10.83
C ASP A 12 5.46 52.16 -10.28
N SER A 13 5.32 51.10 -11.07
CA SER A 13 6.27 50.00 -11.04
C SER A 13 6.53 49.59 -12.48
N PRO A 14 7.61 50.08 -13.11
CA PRO A 14 8.18 49.37 -14.23
C PRO A 14 8.78 48.10 -13.62
N THR A 15 8.67 46.94 -14.25
CA THR A 15 9.75 46.49 -15.11
C THR A 15 9.30 45.18 -15.77
N ASN A 16 9.25 45.22 -17.10
CA ASN A 16 9.53 44.09 -17.99
C ASN A 16 8.60 42.89 -17.84
N SER A 17 7.37 43.04 -18.36
CA SER A 17 6.62 41.90 -18.88
C SER A 17 7.42 41.32 -20.05
N GLN A 18 8.38 40.46 -19.74
CA GLN A 18 8.88 39.52 -20.72
C GLN A 18 7.67 38.73 -21.19
N GLN A 19 7.25 39.05 -22.40
CA GLN A 19 6.24 38.34 -23.15
C GLN A 19 6.66 36.88 -23.19
N THR A 20 6.07 36.07 -22.32
CA THR A 20 6.19 34.61 -22.42
C THR A 20 5.40 34.23 -23.66
N VAL A 21 6.07 34.20 -24.81
CA VAL A 21 5.61 33.45 -25.97
C VAL A 21 5.64 31.98 -25.54
N SER A 22 4.49 31.48 -25.10
CA SER A 22 4.24 30.05 -25.13
C SER A 22 3.91 29.77 -26.58
N ASP A 23 4.87 29.21 -27.33
CA ASP A 23 4.59 28.48 -28.56
C ASP A 23 3.75 27.26 -28.15
N ASP A 24 2.47 27.51 -27.90
CA ASP A 24 1.43 26.51 -27.80
C ASP A 24 1.30 25.95 -29.21
N ASP A 25 2.05 24.88 -29.50
CA ASP A 25 1.82 24.05 -30.68
C ASP A 25 0.34 23.64 -30.64
N GLU A 26 -0.46 24.23 -31.54
CA GLU A 26 -1.88 23.95 -31.67
C GLU A 26 -2.02 22.43 -31.90
N ILE A 27 -2.53 21.72 -30.88
CA ILE A 27 -2.65 20.26 -30.92
C ILE A 27 -3.69 19.93 -32.01
N ASP A 28 -3.22 19.42 -33.15
CA ASP A 28 -4.10 18.96 -34.22
C ASP A 28 -4.81 17.67 -33.80
N TYR A 29 -6.00 17.83 -33.20
CA TYR A 29 -6.90 16.74 -32.84
C TYR A 29 -7.44 15.96 -34.05
N SER A 30 -7.16 16.38 -35.29
CA SER A 30 -7.50 15.64 -36.51
C SER A 30 -6.60 14.42 -36.71
N VAL A 31 -5.39 14.45 -36.15
CA VAL A 31 -4.46 13.31 -36.17
C VAL A 31 -4.73 12.44 -34.95
N LYS A 32 -5.07 11.16 -35.19
CA LYS A 32 -5.21 10.19 -34.12
C LYS A 32 -3.87 10.09 -33.36
N PRO A 33 -3.84 10.28 -32.02
CA PRO A 33 -2.61 10.18 -31.26
C PRO A 33 -1.95 8.81 -31.48
N GLU A 34 -0.72 8.79 -31.98
CA GLU A 34 0.01 7.55 -32.30
C GLU A 34 0.20 6.63 -31.09
N PHE A 35 0.14 7.21 -29.87
CA PHE A 35 0.32 6.50 -28.61
C PHE A 35 -0.99 6.01 -27.96
N TYR A 36 -2.16 6.26 -28.55
CA TYR A 36 -3.44 5.79 -28.00
C TYR A 36 -3.90 4.48 -28.69
N ASP A 37 -3.72 3.35 -28.00
CA ASP A 37 -4.35 2.07 -28.35
C ASP A 37 -5.61 1.86 -27.50
N PRO A 38 -6.82 1.98 -28.09
CA PRO A 38 -8.07 1.78 -27.37
C PRO A 38 -8.25 0.38 -26.77
N LYS A 39 -7.43 -0.60 -27.18
CA LYS A 39 -7.49 -2.00 -26.72
C LYS A 39 -6.40 -2.32 -25.70
N LEU A 40 -5.58 -1.35 -25.31
CA LEU A 40 -4.50 -1.59 -24.35
C LEU A 40 -5.08 -2.00 -22.99
N ASP A 41 -6.10 -1.27 -22.54
CA ASP A 41 -6.81 -1.54 -21.29
C ASP A 41 -7.39 -2.97 -21.27
N ASP A 42 -8.03 -3.41 -22.36
CA ASP A 42 -8.58 -4.77 -22.47
C ASP A 42 -7.48 -5.85 -22.35
N LYS A 43 -6.31 -5.61 -22.98
CA LYS A 43 -5.18 -6.54 -22.91
C LYS A 43 -4.59 -6.60 -21.51
N ASP A 44 -4.47 -5.46 -20.85
CA ASP A 44 -3.94 -5.33 -19.49
C ASP A 44 -4.89 -5.97 -18.48
N GLU A 45 -6.20 -5.78 -18.63
CA GLU A 45 -7.21 -6.43 -17.81
C GLU A 45 -7.11 -7.96 -17.92
N LEU A 46 -7.07 -8.49 -19.14
CA LEU A 46 -6.92 -9.94 -19.36
C LEU A 46 -5.61 -10.48 -18.78
N TRP A 47 -4.53 -9.71 -18.84
CA TRP A 47 -3.25 -10.09 -18.24
C TRP A 47 -3.34 -10.15 -16.70
N VAL A 48 -3.97 -9.18 -16.06
CA VAL A 48 -4.18 -9.16 -14.60
C VAL A 48 -5.09 -10.31 -14.17
N GLN A 49 -6.21 -10.52 -14.87
CA GLN A 49 -7.14 -11.61 -14.59
C GLN A 49 -6.44 -12.98 -14.69
N LYS A 50 -5.61 -13.18 -15.72
CA LYS A 50 -4.80 -14.39 -15.87
C LYS A 50 -3.81 -14.58 -14.74
N ARG A 51 -3.19 -13.50 -14.25
CA ARG A 51 -2.28 -13.56 -13.10
C ARG A 51 -3.02 -13.92 -11.80
N ARG A 52 -4.19 -13.33 -11.56
CA ARG A 52 -5.00 -13.56 -10.36
C ARG A 52 -5.76 -14.89 -10.36
N LYS A 53 -5.84 -15.60 -11.51
CA LYS A 53 -6.54 -16.89 -11.67
C LYS A 53 -7.98 -16.92 -11.11
N GLY A 54 -8.65 -15.76 -11.08
CA GLY A 54 -10.00 -15.63 -10.53
C GLY A 54 -10.08 -15.60 -8.99
N HIS A 55 -8.96 -15.50 -8.27
CA HIS A 55 -8.98 -15.30 -6.82
C HIS A 55 -9.44 -13.87 -6.49
N THR A 56 -10.42 -13.76 -5.59
CA THR A 56 -10.82 -12.50 -4.99
C THR A 56 -9.80 -12.12 -3.91
N SER A 57 -9.14 -10.98 -4.08
CA SER A 57 -8.25 -10.40 -3.07
C SER A 57 -8.96 -9.23 -2.40
N ASP A 58 -8.82 -9.10 -1.09
CA ASP A 58 -9.41 -7.98 -0.34
C ASP A 58 -8.61 -6.69 -0.52
N ALA A 59 -7.30 -6.80 -0.75
CA ALA A 59 -6.42 -5.65 -0.95
C ALA A 59 -5.09 -6.06 -1.63
N VAL A 60 -4.39 -5.07 -2.17
CA VAL A 60 -2.97 -5.18 -2.51
C VAL A 60 -2.15 -4.58 -1.38
N LEU A 61 -1.19 -5.32 -0.82
CA LEU A 61 -0.38 -4.88 0.31
C LEU A 61 0.94 -4.28 -0.16
N SER A 62 1.30 -3.14 0.42
CA SER A 62 2.57 -2.45 0.17
C SER A 62 3.35 -2.20 1.46
N CYS A 63 4.67 -2.15 1.35
CA CYS A 63 5.55 -1.84 2.47
C CYS A 63 5.32 -0.39 2.93
N PRO A 64 5.14 -0.13 4.23
CA PRO A 64 4.89 1.23 4.72
C PRO A 64 6.08 2.18 4.60
N ALA A 65 7.30 1.67 4.48
CA ALA A 65 8.51 2.50 4.41
C ALA A 65 8.94 2.84 2.98
N CYS A 66 8.77 1.91 2.04
CA CYS A 66 9.28 2.07 0.67
C CYS A 66 8.21 1.84 -0.41
N PHE A 67 6.95 1.59 -0.03
CA PHE A 67 5.82 1.33 -0.93
C PHE A 67 6.01 0.15 -1.90
N THR A 68 7.05 -0.67 -1.71
CA THR A 68 7.24 -1.89 -2.49
C THR A 68 6.08 -2.83 -2.25
N THR A 69 5.46 -3.33 -3.32
CA THR A 69 4.37 -4.31 -3.24
C THR A 69 4.86 -5.59 -2.55
N LEU A 70 4.17 -6.00 -1.49
CA LEU A 70 4.48 -7.19 -0.70
C LEU A 70 3.56 -8.36 -1.07
N CYS A 71 2.30 -8.07 -1.42
CA CYS A 71 1.32 -9.09 -1.72
C CYS A 71 0.23 -8.55 -2.66
N LEU A 72 -0.15 -9.32 -3.67
CA LEU A 72 -1.27 -9.00 -4.56
C LEU A 72 -2.59 -9.66 -4.13
N GLU A 73 -2.49 -10.76 -3.39
CA GLU A 73 -3.60 -11.65 -3.03
C GLU A 73 -3.60 -11.89 -1.53
N CYS A 74 -4.41 -11.11 -0.81
CA CYS A 74 -4.54 -11.23 0.64
C CYS A 74 -6.01 -11.26 1.06
N GLN A 75 -6.23 -11.85 2.22
CA GLN A 75 -7.51 -11.92 2.91
C GLN A 75 -7.42 -11.11 4.19
N ARG A 76 -8.39 -10.23 4.42
CA ARG A 76 -8.45 -9.44 5.65
C ARG A 76 -8.79 -10.36 6.83
N HIS A 77 -8.10 -10.17 7.94
CA HIS A 77 -8.35 -10.97 9.14
C HIS A 77 -9.73 -10.65 9.72
N GLU A 78 -10.50 -11.68 10.10
CA GLU A 78 -11.88 -11.53 10.58
C GLU A 78 -11.96 -10.68 11.87
N LYS A 79 -11.04 -10.91 12.81
CA LYS A 79 -11.01 -10.20 14.10
C LYS A 79 -10.36 -8.81 14.03
N TYR A 80 -9.37 -8.62 13.15
CA TYR A 80 -8.53 -7.43 13.13
C TYR A 80 -8.48 -6.87 11.72
N VAL A 81 -9.28 -5.83 11.47
CA VAL A 81 -9.47 -5.22 10.16
C VAL A 81 -8.16 -4.68 9.56
N THR A 82 -7.18 -4.34 10.40
CA THR A 82 -5.87 -3.83 9.98
C THR A 82 -4.85 -4.93 9.69
N GLN A 83 -5.21 -6.20 9.86
CA GLN A 83 -4.33 -7.35 9.63
C GLN A 83 -4.78 -8.14 8.42
N TYR A 84 -3.82 -8.70 7.71
CA TYR A 84 -4.05 -9.42 6.46
C TYR A 84 -3.29 -10.74 6.46
N ARG A 85 -3.93 -11.78 5.94
CA ARG A 85 -3.35 -13.11 5.74
C ARG A 85 -3.09 -13.34 4.27
N ALA A 86 -1.95 -13.91 3.94
CA ALA A 86 -1.60 -14.24 2.57
C ALA A 86 -0.81 -15.55 2.51
N ILE A 87 -0.92 -16.24 1.38
CA ILE A 87 -0.14 -17.45 1.09
C ILE A 87 1.00 -17.10 0.12
N PHE A 88 0.70 -16.26 -0.88
CA PHE A 88 1.67 -15.84 -1.88
C PHE A 88 2.15 -14.42 -1.60
N VAL A 89 3.44 -14.29 -1.30
CA VAL A 89 4.10 -13.00 -1.06
C VAL A 89 5.22 -12.79 -2.05
N MET A 90 5.55 -11.53 -2.29
CA MET A 90 6.69 -11.11 -3.08
C MET A 90 7.47 -10.06 -2.32
N ASN A 91 8.75 -9.93 -2.63
CA ASN A 91 9.61 -8.91 -2.02
C ASN A 91 9.68 -9.00 -0.48
N CYS A 92 9.53 -10.20 0.10
CA CYS A 92 9.64 -10.48 1.54
C CYS A 92 10.87 -11.35 1.84
N LYS A 93 11.51 -11.13 3.00
CA LYS A 93 12.61 -11.93 3.58
C LYS A 93 12.16 -12.49 4.93
N ILE A 94 12.31 -13.79 5.13
CA ILE A 94 12.02 -14.45 6.40
C ILE A 94 13.31 -14.51 7.22
N ASP A 95 13.28 -13.92 8.42
CA ASP A 95 14.34 -14.08 9.41
C ASP A 95 14.05 -15.33 10.24
N SER A 96 14.81 -16.40 9.97
CA SER A 96 14.65 -17.70 10.63
C SER A 96 15.27 -17.74 12.03
N ASP A 97 16.08 -16.75 12.40
CA ASP A 97 16.79 -16.73 13.68
C ASP A 97 15.89 -16.24 14.82
N GLN A 98 14.81 -15.51 14.48
CA GLN A 98 13.86 -14.93 15.43
C GLN A 98 12.56 -15.72 15.48
N VAL A 99 12.62 -16.91 16.08
CA VAL A 99 11.42 -17.71 16.38
C VAL A 99 10.71 -17.11 17.60
N LEU A 100 9.59 -16.41 17.35
CA LEU A 100 8.71 -15.94 18.39
C LEU A 100 7.83 -17.10 18.85
N LYS A 101 8.04 -17.54 20.09
CA LYS A 101 7.04 -18.36 20.79
C LYS A 101 6.00 -17.41 21.35
N GLN A 102 4.74 -17.59 20.97
CA GLN A 102 3.65 -16.87 21.63
C GLN A 102 3.56 -17.35 23.09
N ASN A 103 4.29 -16.68 23.98
CA ASN A 103 4.08 -16.81 25.40
C ASN A 103 2.73 -16.14 25.69
N GLY A 104 1.68 -16.96 25.78
CA GLY A 104 0.40 -16.51 26.31
C GLY A 104 0.62 -15.66 27.56
N LEU A 105 -0.05 -14.51 27.60
CA LEU A 105 -0.08 -13.58 28.73
C LEU A 105 -0.12 -14.39 30.03
N LYS A 106 0.93 -14.26 30.86
CA LYS A 106 1.08 -15.02 32.11
C LYS A 106 -0.21 -14.89 32.93
N PRO A 107 -0.93 -15.99 33.23
CA PRO A 107 -2.10 -15.90 34.10
C PRO A 107 -1.63 -15.49 35.49
N ILE A 108 -2.24 -14.42 36.00
CA ILE A 108 -2.10 -14.00 37.39
C ILE A 108 -2.56 -15.19 38.27
N LYS A 109 -1.68 -15.53 39.20
CA LYS A 109 -1.70 -16.69 40.11
C LYS A 109 -3.05 -16.85 40.82
N GLY A 110 -3.81 -17.90 40.47
CA GLY A 110 -5.04 -18.31 41.17
C GLY A 110 -5.32 -19.80 40.96
N LYS A 111 -5.40 -20.56 42.05
CA LYS A 111 -5.52 -22.02 42.12
C LYS A 111 -6.72 -22.57 41.33
N SER A 112 -6.50 -23.51 40.38
CA SER A 112 -7.36 -24.69 40.21
C SER A 112 -6.72 -25.73 39.28
N ARG A 113 -7.19 -26.96 39.45
CA ARG A 113 -6.65 -28.28 39.12
C ARG A 113 -6.97 -28.68 37.67
N ARG A 114 -5.97 -29.23 36.96
CA ARG A 114 -6.03 -30.15 35.80
C ARG A 114 -7.10 -29.88 34.73
N GLU A 115 -6.65 -29.47 33.53
CA GLU A 115 -6.69 -30.28 32.30
C GLU A 115 -5.70 -29.64 31.31
N ALA A 116 -4.71 -30.41 30.87
CA ALA A 116 -3.69 -29.96 29.94
C ALA A 116 -4.23 -30.17 28.52
N SER A 117 -5.00 -29.21 28.02
CA SER A 117 -5.15 -29.03 26.59
C SER A 117 -3.83 -28.47 26.06
N SER A 118 -3.14 -29.29 25.28
CA SER A 118 -1.95 -28.95 24.51
C SER A 118 -2.26 -27.81 23.54
N VAL A 119 -2.05 -26.57 23.96
CA VAL A 119 -1.96 -25.43 23.03
C VAL A 119 -0.55 -25.45 22.46
N GLY A 120 -0.43 -26.02 21.26
CA GLY A 120 0.82 -26.08 20.51
C GLY A 120 1.42 -24.68 20.41
N GLY A 121 2.66 -24.52 20.86
CA GLY A 121 3.38 -23.27 20.69
C GLY A 121 3.77 -23.12 19.23
N GLU A 122 2.92 -22.48 18.44
CA GLU A 122 3.17 -22.17 17.03
C GLU A 122 4.44 -21.33 16.91
N THR A 123 5.41 -21.81 16.13
CA THR A 123 6.65 -21.08 15.89
C THR A 123 6.45 -20.04 14.79
N LEU A 124 6.36 -18.77 15.19
CA LEU A 124 6.24 -17.65 14.24
C LEU A 124 7.62 -17.13 13.88
N LYS A 125 7.91 -17.04 12.59
CA LYS A 125 9.15 -16.44 12.06
C LYS A 125 8.86 -15.02 11.59
N LYS A 126 9.82 -14.12 11.78
CA LYS A 126 9.67 -12.72 11.41
C LYS A 126 9.77 -12.54 9.88
N VAL A 127 8.96 -11.65 9.33
CA VAL A 127 8.94 -11.31 7.91
C VAL A 127 9.25 -9.84 7.72
N SER A 128 10.26 -9.55 6.90
CA SER A 128 10.71 -8.20 6.59
C SER A 128 10.63 -7.92 5.09
N CYS A 129 10.52 -6.65 4.71
CA CYS A 129 10.59 -6.24 3.31
C CYS A 129 12.01 -6.47 2.77
N SER A 130 12.12 -7.14 1.63
CA SER A 130 13.41 -7.41 0.98
C SER A 130 14.15 -6.16 0.50
N ALA A 131 13.42 -5.09 0.17
CA ALA A 131 13.94 -3.85 -0.40
C ALA A 131 14.47 -2.88 0.67
N CYS A 132 13.75 -2.68 1.78
CA CYS A 132 14.13 -1.72 2.83
C CYS A 132 14.33 -2.33 4.22
N SER A 133 14.20 -3.65 4.36
CA SER A 133 14.35 -4.40 5.63
C SER A 133 13.37 -4.02 6.74
N THR A 134 12.31 -3.28 6.42
CA THR A 134 11.25 -2.95 7.38
C THR A 134 10.52 -4.20 7.81
N ASP A 135 10.22 -4.31 9.10
CA ASP A 135 9.40 -5.39 9.66
C ASP A 135 7.94 -5.24 9.22
N VAL A 136 7.38 -6.25 8.56
CA VAL A 136 6.05 -6.18 7.93
C VAL A 136 5.07 -7.20 8.51
N GLY A 137 5.56 -8.28 9.12
CA GLY A 137 4.71 -9.37 9.57
C GLY A 137 5.45 -10.55 10.18
N VAL A 138 4.71 -11.65 10.30
CA VAL A 138 5.23 -12.96 10.69
C VAL A 138 4.69 -14.04 9.76
N VAL A 139 5.35 -15.19 9.71
CA VAL A 139 4.89 -16.39 9.00
C VAL A 139 4.83 -17.56 9.98
N ASP A 140 3.78 -18.36 9.89
CA ASP A 140 3.58 -19.56 10.71
C ASP A 140 4.19 -20.82 10.07
N GLU A 141 3.95 -21.97 10.70
CA GLU A 141 4.46 -23.28 10.25
C GLU A 141 3.77 -23.77 8.97
N ASP A 142 2.56 -23.29 8.68
CA ASP A 142 1.79 -23.60 7.48
C ASP A 142 2.13 -22.66 6.30
N GLU A 143 3.21 -21.88 6.43
CA GLU A 143 3.66 -20.86 5.48
C GLU A 143 2.61 -19.78 5.19
N VAL A 144 1.70 -19.52 6.14
CA VAL A 144 0.74 -18.42 6.06
C VAL A 144 1.36 -17.16 6.66
N TYR A 145 1.39 -16.11 5.84
CA TYR A 145 1.93 -14.82 6.22
C TYR A 145 0.84 -13.98 6.88
N HIS A 146 1.14 -13.45 8.06
CA HIS A 146 0.30 -12.53 8.82
C HIS A 146 0.95 -11.15 8.81
N PHE A 147 0.39 -10.26 8.00
CA PHE A 147 0.81 -8.86 7.91
C PHE A 147 0.04 -8.00 8.89
N PHE A 148 0.76 -7.30 9.77
CA PHE A 148 0.22 -6.30 10.69
C PHE A 148 0.81 -4.90 10.47
N ASN A 149 1.86 -4.78 9.65
CA ASN A 149 2.50 -3.52 9.30
C ASN A 149 2.64 -3.39 7.77
N ALA A 150 1.49 -3.30 7.10
CA ALA A 150 1.39 -3.13 5.66
C ALA A 150 0.31 -2.11 5.31
N LEU A 151 0.50 -1.42 4.19
CA LEU A 151 -0.48 -0.49 3.64
C LEU A 151 -1.39 -1.23 2.66
N PRO A 152 -2.71 -1.30 2.90
CA PRO A 152 -3.66 -1.83 1.94
C PRO A 152 -3.99 -0.76 0.89
N ASN A 153 -3.83 -1.13 -0.38
CA ASN A 153 -4.28 -0.36 -1.54
C ASN A 153 -5.53 -1.07 -2.11
N LEU A 154 -6.56 -0.28 -2.42
CA LEU A 154 -7.82 -0.74 -3.02
C LEU A 154 -7.89 -0.30 -4.49
#